data_AF-A0A7V1M2J3-F1
#
_entry.id   AF-A0A7V1M2J3-F1
#
_cell.length_a   1.000
_cell.length_b   1.000
_cell.length_c   1.000
_cell.angle_alpha   90.00
_cell.angle_beta   90.00
_cell.angle_gamma   90.00
#
_symmetry.space_group_name_H-M   'P 1'
#
loop_
_entity.id
_entity.type
_entity.pdbx_description
1 polymer ?
#
loop_
_entity_poly.entity_id
_entity_poly.type
_entity_poly.pdbx_seq_one_letter_code
_entity_poly.pdbx_strand_id
1 'polypeptide(L)' 'MASLSESISKLRPFRVIVVGDLMLDELIYGDADRLSNDAPVPVLHVQRREQRAGGAANVCLNLSA' A
#
# COMPACT_ATOMS: atom_id res chain seq x y z
N MET A 1 20.58 1.88 -27.09
CA MET A 1 19.24 1.99 -26.48
C MET A 1 19.40 2.79 -25.21
N ALA A 2 18.64 3.88 -25.01
CA ALA A 2 18.69 4.62 -23.76
C ALA A 2 18.17 3.73 -22.62
N SER A 3 18.82 3.77 -21.46
CA SER A 3 18.32 3.04 -20.30
C SER A 3 17.03 3.68 -19.78
N LEU A 4 16.20 2.90 -19.08
CA LEU A 4 14.97 3.40 -18.47
C LEU A 4 15.25 4.58 -17.52
N SER A 5 16.35 4.50 -16.76
CA SER A 5 16.77 5.57 -15.86
C SER A 5 17.07 6.88 -16.59
N GLU A 6 17.69 6.80 -17.77
CA GLU A 6 18.01 7.95 -18.61
C GLU A 6 16.77 8.61 -19.26
N SER A 7 15.68 7.85 -19.37
CA SER A 7 14.40 8.36 -19.87
C SER A 7 13.59 9.01 -18.75
N ILE A 8 13.61 8.42 -17.54
CA ILE A 8 12.96 8.98 -16.35
C ILE A 8 13.62 10.30 -15.93
N SER A 9 14.95 10.40 -16.02
CA SER A 9 15.68 11.62 -15.66
C SER A 9 15.35 12.83 -16.54
N LYS A 10 14.73 12.61 -17.71
CA LYS A 10 14.31 13.67 -18.65
C LYS A 10 12.88 14.16 -18.41
N LEU A 11 12.14 13.57 -17.46
CA LEU A 11 10.80 14.02 -17.11
C LEU A 11 10.88 15.44 -16.54
N ARG A 12 10.12 16.35 -17.14
CA ARG A 12 9.98 17.73 -16.65
C ARG A 12 8.91 17.76 -15.55
N PRO A 13 8.96 18.74 -14.62
CA PRO A 13 7.89 18.93 -13.65
C PRO A 13 6.53 19.08 -14.33
N PHE A 14 5.52 18.43 -13.76
CA PHE A 14 4.16 18.38 -14.30
C PHE A 14 3.15 18.53 -13.18
N ARG A 15 1.96 19.05 -13.53
CA ARG A 15 0.82 19.15 -12.60
C ARG A 15 -0.15 18.03 -12.93
N VAL A 16 -0.61 17.33 -11.90
CA VAL A 16 -1.54 16.21 -12.03
C VAL A 16 -2.71 16.41 -11.09
N ILE A 17 -3.88 15.96 -11.53
CA ILE A 17 -5.05 15.75 -10.66
C ILE A 17 -5.26 14.25 -10.58
N VAL A 18 -5.32 13.72 -9.36
CA VAL A 18 -5.65 12.31 -9.11
C VAL A 18 -7.13 12.23 -8.77
N VAL A 19 -7.88 11.41 -9.50
CA VAL A 19 -9.31 11.15 -9.27
C VAL A 19 -9.48 9.66 -8.99
N GLY A 20 -10.07 9.34 -7.84
CA GLY A 20 -10.31 7.97 -7.40
C GLY A 20 -10.53 7.92 -5.90
N ASP A 21 -10.68 6.71 -5.37
CA ASP A 21 -11.02 6.49 -3.97
C ASP A 21 -9.82 6.66 -3.04
N LEU A 22 -10.03 7.45 -1.98
CA LEU A 22 -9.09 7.56 -0.88
C LEU A 22 -9.24 6.33 0.02
N MET A 23 -8.17 5.56 0.18
CA MET A 23 -8.18 4.34 0.99
C MET A 23 -7.00 4.34 1.96
N LEU A 24 -7.15 3.60 3.06
CA LEU A 24 -6.08 3.29 3.99
C LEU A 24 -5.85 1.78 3.96
N ASP A 25 -4.63 1.38 3.61
CA ASP A 25 -4.21 -0.01 3.65
C ASP A 25 -3.67 -0.31 5.04
N GLU A 26 -4.34 -1.19 5.78
CA GLU A 26 -3.89 -1.67 7.08
C GLU A 26 -3.34 -3.09 6.96
N LEU A 27 -2.06 -3.26 7.30
CA LEU A 27 -1.39 -4.55 7.33
C LEU A 27 -1.32 -5.01 8.78
N ILE A 28 -1.93 -6.16 9.05
CA ILE A 28 -1.98 -6.78 10.38
C ILE A 28 -1.04 -7.97 10.39
N TYR A 29 -0.12 -8.00 11.35
CA TYR A 29 0.86 -9.07 11.54
C TYR A 29 0.66 -9.73 12.91
N GLY A 30 0.83 -11.04 12.95
CA GLY A 30 0.73 -11.83 14.17
C GLY A 30 0.81 -13.31 13.86
N ASP A 31 0.76 -14.13 14.91
CA ASP A 31 0.80 -15.59 14.81
C ASP A 31 -0.61 -16.17 14.80
N ALA A 32 -0.82 -17.28 14.10
CA ALA A 32 -2.12 -17.93 13.93
C ALA A 32 -2.06 -19.40 14.36
N ASP A 33 -1.68 -19.64 15.63
CA ASP A 33 -1.34 -20.96 16.15
C ASP A 33 -2.54 -21.84 16.54
N ARG A 34 -3.77 -21.33 16.39
CA ARG A 34 -4.98 -22.08 16.70
C ARG A 34 -6.16 -21.73 15.79
N LEU A 35 -7.12 -22.66 15.74
CA LEU A 35 -8.43 -22.43 15.14
C LEU A 35 -9.43 -21.86 16.16
N SER A 36 -10.50 -21.24 15.66
CA SER A 36 -11.66 -20.84 16.46
C SER A 36 -12.46 -22.07 16.88
N ASN A 37 -13.09 -22.00 18.05
CA ASN A 37 -14.03 -23.04 18.51
C ASN A 37 -15.40 -22.93 17.84
N ASP A 38 -15.73 -21.76 17.27
CA ASP A 38 -17.04 -21.47 16.68
C ASP A 38 -17.09 -21.75 15.16
N ALA A 39 -15.93 -21.87 14.50
CA ALA A 39 -15.81 -22.13 13.06
C ALA A 39 -14.38 -22.61 12.71
N PRO A 40 -14.18 -23.35 11.60
CA PRO A 40 -12.87 -23.82 11.15
C PRO A 40 -12.05 -22.70 10.48
N VAL A 41 -11.83 -21.60 11.21
CA VAL A 41 -11.06 -20.43 10.77
C VAL A 41 -9.91 -20.14 11.76
N PRO A 42 -8.72 -19.73 11.29
CA PRO A 42 -7.62 -19.36 12.18
C PRO A 42 -7.93 -18.13 13.03
N VAL A 43 -7.40 -18.08 14.24
CA VAL A 43 -7.43 -16.88 15.08
C VAL A 43 -6.05 -16.23 15.07
N LEU A 44 -5.96 -15.03 14.50
CA LEU A 44 -4.72 -14.26 14.45
C LEU A 44 -4.50 -13.54 15.79
N HIS A 45 -3.42 -13.87 16.50
CA HIS A 45 -2.96 -13.13 17.66
C HIS A 45 -2.11 -11.93 17.20
N VAL A 46 -2.78 -10.79 17.02
CA VAL A 46 -2.17 -9.57 16.47
C VAL A 46 -1.01 -9.08 17.33
N GLN A 47 0.17 -8.95 16.73
CA GLN A 47 1.37 -8.39 17.36
C GLN A 47 1.69 -6.98 16.86
N ARG A 48 1.35 -6.70 15.60
CA ARG A 48 1.71 -5.43 14.96
C ARG A 48 0.70 -5.03 13.90
N ARG A 49 0.47 -3.72 13.77
CA ARG A 49 -0.30 -3.12 12.69
C ARG A 49 0.55 -2.05 12.01
N GLU A 50 0.53 -2.02 10.70
CA GLU A 50 1.10 -0.93 9.89
C GLU A 50 -0.02 -0.32 9.06
N GLN A 51 -0.06 1.01 9.00
CA GLN A 51 -1.04 1.73 8.20
C GLN A 51 -0.31 2.50 7.11
N ARG A 52 -0.80 2.39 5.87
CA ARG A 52 -0.23 3.05 4.70
C ARG A 52 -1.33 3.67 3.87
N ALA A 53 -1.01 4.74 3.16
CA ALA A 53 -1.92 5.30 2.18
C ALA A 53 -2.20 4.25 1.09
N GLY A 54 -3.48 3.97 0.84
CA GLY A 54 -3.95 3.06 -0.19
C GLY A 54 -4.65 3.81 -1.33
N GLY A 55 -4.98 3.10 -2.41
CA GLY A 55 -5.77 3.67 -3.51
C GLY A 55 -5.19 4.98 -4.08
N ALA A 56 -6.05 5.97 -4.29
CA ALA A 56 -5.66 7.29 -4.79
C ALA A 56 -4.66 8.01 -3.86
N ALA A 57 -4.69 7.72 -2.56
CA ALA A 57 -3.75 8.30 -1.59
C ALA A 57 -2.31 7.83 -1.88
N ASN A 58 -2.12 6.55 -2.18
CA ASN A 58 -0.80 6.00 -2.53
C ASN A 58 -0.27 6.62 -3.84
N VAL A 59 -1.15 6.82 -4.83
CA VAL A 59 -0.79 7.47 -6.09
C VAL A 59 -0.30 8.91 -5.85
N CYS A 60 -1.03 9.67 -5.02
CA CYS A 60 -0.60 11.02 -4.63
C CYS A 60 0.77 11.02 -3.93
N LEU A 61 1.03 10.07 -3.01
CA LEU A 61 2.34 9.98 -2.34
C LEU A 61 3.48 9.74 -3.33
N ASN A 62 3.32 8.79 -4.27
CA ASN A 62 4.34 8.51 -5.28
C ASN A 62 4.58 9.69 -6.22
N LEU A 63 3.55 10.46 -6.56
CA LEU A 63 3.68 11.65 -7.41
C LEU A 63 4.24 12.87 -6.66
N SER A 64 4.19 12.87 -5.32
CA SER A 64 4.70 13.95 -4.48
C SER A 64 6.17 13.78 -4.04
N ALA A 65 6.70 12.57 -4.16
CA ALA A 65 8.08 12.21 -3.80
C ALA A 65 9.08 12.61 -4.88
#